data_AF-A0A1G6SHZ2-F1
#
_entry.id   AF-A0A1G6SHZ2-F1
#
_cell.length_a   1.000
_cell.length_b   1.000
_cell.length_c   1.000
_cell.angle_alpha   90.00
_cell.angle_beta   90.00
_cell.angle_gamma   90.00
#
_symmetry.space_group_name_H-M   'P 1'
#
loop_
_entity.id
_entity.type
_entity.pdbx_description
1 polymer ?
#
loop_
_entity_poly.entity_id
_entity_poly.type
_entity_poly.pdbx_seq_one_letter_code
_entity_poly.pdbx_strand_id
1 'polypeptide(L)' 'MEPKTEICPKCGRKLEFALPPGGKGNRLYRCFNCGGPDPLKDHTADGYLRGLKSPENNTG' A
#
# COMPACT_ATOMS: atom_id res chain seq x y z
N MET A 1 -13.25 -15.47 21.93
CA MET A 1 -12.88 -15.13 20.53
C MET A 1 -11.52 -14.47 20.61
N GLU A 2 -10.45 -15.26 20.47
CA GLU A 2 -9.07 -14.77 20.61
C GLU A 2 -8.77 -13.71 19.54
N PRO A 3 -8.07 -12.61 19.89
CA PRO A 3 -7.75 -11.57 18.93
C PRO A 3 -6.84 -12.16 17.86
N LYS A 4 -7.33 -12.12 16.61
CA LYS A 4 -6.57 -12.39 15.39
C LYS A 4 -5.25 -11.64 15.50
N THR A 5 -4.18 -12.41 15.63
CA THR A 5 -2.81 -11.98 15.92
C THR A 5 -2.49 -10.61 15.32
N GLU A 6 -2.26 -9.61 16.19
CA GLU A 6 -1.81 -8.26 15.81
C GLU A 6 -0.40 -8.26 15.19
N ILE A 7 0.16 -9.44 14.91
CA ILE A 7 1.51 -9.66 14.39
C ILE A 7 1.40 -10.35 13.03
N CYS A 8 2.16 -9.83 12.07
CA CYS A 8 2.27 -10.39 10.73
C CYS A 8 2.98 -11.75 10.80
N PRO A 9 2.38 -12.84 10.31
CA PRO A 9 3.02 -14.16 10.33
C PRO A 9 4.23 -14.26 9.39
N LYS A 10 4.42 -13.30 8.47
CA LYS A 10 5.54 -13.30 7.51
C LYS A 10 6.79 -12.61 8.03
N CYS A 11 6.65 -11.47 8.69
CA CYS A 11 7.79 -10.67 9.16
C CYS A 11 7.81 -10.37 10.65
N GLY A 12 6.84 -10.88 11.42
CA GLY A 12 6.77 -10.65 12.86
C GLY A 12 6.48 -9.21 13.29
N ARG A 13 6.14 -8.30 12.36
CA ARG A 13 5.81 -6.90 12.67
C ARG A 13 4.34 -6.74 13.03
N LYS A 14 4.03 -5.71 13.81
CA LYS A 14 2.64 -5.36 14.12
C LYS A 14 1.84 -5.05 12.86
N LEU A 15 0.61 -5.55 12.81
CA LEU A 15 -0.37 -5.23 11.78
C LEU A 15 -1.06 -3.92 12.14
N GLU A 16 -1.36 -3.12 11.14
CA GLU A 16 -2.09 -1.86 11.30
C GLU A 16 -3.54 -2.04 10.87
N PHE A 17 -4.47 -1.49 11.65
CA PHE A 17 -5.89 -1.56 11.33
C PHE A 17 -6.26 -0.52 10.28
N ALA A 18 -6.26 -0.94 9.01
CA ALA A 18 -6.36 -0.05 7.87
C ALA A 18 -7.49 -0.44 6.92
N LEU A 19 -7.89 0.50 6.07
CA LEU A 19 -8.82 0.22 4.99
C LEU A 19 -8.20 -0.76 3.97
N PRO A 20 -9.03 -1.55 3.27
CA PRO A 20 -8.58 -2.35 2.14
C PRO A 20 -8.06 -1.43 1.02
N PRO A 21 -7.25 -1.98 0.09
CA PRO A 21 -6.85 -1.26 -1.12
C PRO A 21 -8.08 -0.68 -1.84
N GLY A 22 -8.00 0.57 -2.30
CA GLY A 22 -9.13 1.27 -2.94
C GLY A 22 -10.13 1.91 -1.97
N GLY A 23 -9.93 1.79 -0.65
CA GLY A 23 -10.65 2.58 0.36
C GLY A 23 -12.12 2.18 0.59
N LYS A 24 -12.63 1.14 -0.09
CA LYS A 24 -14.02 0.67 0.04
C LYS A 24 -14.11 -0.59 0.90
N GLY A 25 -14.96 -0.55 1.93
CA GLY A 25 -15.25 -1.69 2.80
C GLY A 25 -14.67 -1.57 4.21
N ASN A 26 -14.80 -2.65 4.99
CA ASN A 26 -14.41 -2.67 6.40
C ASN A 26 -12.90 -2.65 6.58
N ARG A 27 -12.43 -1.97 7.63
CA ARG A 27 -11.03 -1.99 8.04
C ARG A 27 -10.62 -3.39 8.49
N LEU A 28 -9.40 -3.77 8.16
CA LEU A 28 -8.79 -5.05 8.48
C LEU A 28 -7.36 -4.81 8.96
N TYR A 29 -6.83 -5.72 9.79
CA TYR A 29 -5.42 -5.70 10.17
C TYR A 29 -4.56 -6.09 8.96
N ARG A 30 -3.70 -5.17 8.52
CA ARG A 30 -2.85 -5.34 7.33
C ARG A 30 -1.38 -5.11 7.67
N CYS A 31 -0.52 -5.87 6.98
CA CYS A 31 0.92 -5.68 7.04
C CYS A 31 1.34 -4.81 5.86
N PHE A 32 1.83 -3.60 6.14
CA PHE A 32 2.37 -2.70 5.12
C PHE A 32 3.82 -3.01 4.73
N ASN A 33 4.46 -3.97 5.40
CA ASN A 33 5.84 -4.34 5.12
C ASN A 33 5.97 -5.55 4.18
N CYS A 34 5.02 -6.49 4.21
CA CYS A 34 5.10 -7.73 3.43
C CYS A 34 4.13 -7.81 2.25
N GLY A 35 3.19 -6.87 2.13
CA GLY A 35 1.91 -7.17 1.49
C GLY A 35 1.27 -6.01 0.75
N GLY A 36 1.95 -5.52 -0.27
CA GLY A 36 1.32 -4.90 -1.43
C GLY A 36 2.26 -5.06 -2.63
N PRO A 37 1.76 -5.25 -3.87
CA PRO A 37 2.58 -4.94 -5.03
C PRO A 37 3.14 -3.53 -4.81
N ASP A 38 4.43 -3.35 -5.09
CA ASP A 38 5.02 -2.01 -5.12
C ASP A 38 4.08 -1.14 -5.98
N PRO A 39 3.47 -0.07 -5.44
CA PRO A 39 2.54 0.75 -6.21
C PRO A 39 3.22 1.39 -7.43
N LEU A 40 4.55 1.39 -7.52
CA LEU A 40 5.30 1.77 -8.72
C LEU A 40 5.43 0.64 -9.75
N LYS A 41 5.18 -0.61 -9.35
CA LYS A 41 5.15 -1.81 -10.22
C LYS A 41 3.73 -2.29 -10.53
N ASP A 42 2.73 -1.74 -9.83
CA ASP A 42 1.33 -1.97 -10.13
C ASP A 42 0.91 -1.05 -11.28
N HIS A 43 0.68 -1.62 -12.47
CA HIS A 43 0.25 -0.89 -13.66
C HIS A 43 -1.06 -0.09 -13.48
N THR A 44 -1.79 -0.34 -12.39
CA THR A 44 -2.97 0.43 -12.02
C THR A 44 -2.61 1.87 -11.62
N ALA A 45 -1.39 2.11 -11.14
CA ALA A 45 -0.92 3.43 -10.74
C ALA A 45 -0.32 4.27 -11.88
N ASP A 46 -0.05 3.69 -13.05
CA ASP A 46 0.59 4.37 -14.19
C ASP A 46 -0.14 5.67 -14.59
N GLY A 47 -1.48 5.65 -14.61
CA GLY A 47 -2.28 6.83 -14.94
C GLY A 47 -2.16 7.96 -13.92
N TYR A 48 -2.04 7.61 -12.63
CA TYR A 48 -1.86 8.57 -11.54
C TYR A 48 -0.42 9.10 -11.48
N LEU A 49 0.57 8.22 -11.64
CA LEU A 49 2.00 8.57 -11.66
C LEU A 49 2.36 9.49 -12.83
N ARG A 50 1.73 9.32 -14.00
CA ARG A 50 1.89 10.23 -15.14
C ARG A 50 1.43 11.65 -14.83
N GLY A 51 0.37 11.81 -14.03
CA GLY A 51 -0.10 13.13 -13.60
C GLY A 51 0.77 13.79 -12.53
N LEU A 52 1.57 13.01 -11.79
CA LEU A 52 2.49 13.51 -10.76
C LEU A 52 3.90 13.79 -11.30
N LYS A 53 4.24 13.37 -12.52
CA LYS A 53 5.47 13.83 -13.17
C LYS A 53 5.35 15.33 -13.45
N SER A 54 6.01 16.14 -12.63
CA SER A 54 6.29 17.54 -12.96
C SER A 54 6.95 17.62 -14.34
N PRO A 55 6.70 18.67 -15.14
CA PRO A 55 7.46 18.89 -16.37
C PRO A 55 8.94 18.97 -16.00
N GLU A 56 9.73 18.12 -16.63
CA GLU A 56 11.18 18.15 -16.57
C GLU A 56 11.67 19.53 -17.04
N ASN A 57 12.11 20.36 -16.11
CA ASN A 57 12.79 21.62 -16.43
C ASN A 57 14.11 21.25 -17.13
N ASN A 58 14.10 21.34 -18.46
CA ASN A 58 15.30 21.23 -19.28
C ASN A 58 16.16 22.48 -19.05
N THR A 59 17.35 22.31 -18.49
CA THR A 59 18.44 23.28 -18.55
C THR A 59 19.49 22.74 -19.51
N GLY A 60 19.58 23.38 -20.67
CA GLY A 60 20.64 23.22 -21.67
C GLY A 60 20.84 24.58 -22.34
#